data_AF-A0A5C7Z8D6-F1
#
_entry.id   AF-A0A5C7Z8D6-F1
#
_cell.length_a   1.000
_cell.length_b   1.000
_cell.length_c   1.000
_cell.angle_alpha   90.00
_cell.angle_beta   90.00
_cell.angle_gamma   90.00
#
_symmetry.space_group_name_H-M   'P 1'
#
loop_
_entity.id
_entity.type
_entity.pdbx_description
1 polymer ?
#
loop_
_entity_poly.entity_id
_entity_poly.type
_entity_poly.pdbx_seq_one_letter_code
_entity_poly.pdbx_strand_id
1 'polypeptide(L)'
;MKPLIISTLLLLFSIQVSSQTTAKKPEWYSESNTNGIIIQNSYPKGGPYLGPVSKNYNYSRLVFVTRVVNETSAPVELSINFSADSIAIPGSPNTFVKLFLPSDTMTLDKLPLFNYGVTNLKALDKPTRFHRIIKPKEDCLFYVAGIFYQTVATAQNQNRGGNRAELVLQGQKLFYRMPPQIASLPCGEIVFKK
;
A
#
# COMPACT_ATOMS: atom_id res chain seq x y z
N MET A 1 4.68 -75.58 35.27
CA MET A 1 4.15 -74.77 34.15
C MET A 1 3.93 -73.35 34.67
N LYS A 2 4.72 -72.38 34.21
CA LYS A 2 4.65 -70.96 34.61
C LYS A 2 4.18 -70.15 33.39
N PRO A 3 3.22 -69.20 33.51
CA PRO A 3 2.88 -68.33 32.40
C PRO A 3 3.89 -67.18 32.28
N LEU A 4 4.34 -66.95 31.05
CA LEU A 4 5.22 -65.88 30.61
C LEU A 4 4.37 -64.61 30.41
N ILE A 5 4.58 -63.57 31.23
CA ILE A 5 3.95 -62.26 31.04
C ILE A 5 4.84 -61.45 30.10
N ILE A 6 4.37 -61.24 28.87
CA ILE A 6 5.01 -60.36 27.89
C ILE A 6 4.53 -58.93 28.20
N SER A 7 5.41 -58.13 28.80
CA SER A 7 5.19 -56.70 29.04
C SER A 7 5.59 -55.90 27.81
N THR A 8 4.60 -55.47 27.02
CA THR A 8 4.82 -54.58 25.87
C THR A 8 4.97 -53.14 26.36
N LEU A 9 6.20 -52.62 26.37
CA LEU A 9 6.50 -51.23 26.71
C LEU A 9 6.33 -50.36 25.45
N LEU A 10 5.24 -49.59 25.36
CA LEU A 10 5.06 -48.58 24.30
C LEU A 10 5.92 -47.34 24.63
N LEU A 11 6.96 -47.09 23.83
CA LEU A 11 7.71 -45.84 23.82
C LEU A 11 7.01 -44.81 22.93
N LEU A 12 6.36 -43.83 23.55
CA LEU A 12 5.81 -42.65 22.87
C LEU A 12 6.96 -41.67 22.57
N PHE A 13 7.39 -41.61 21.31
CA PHE A 13 8.23 -40.53 20.79
C PHE A 13 7.36 -39.30 20.53
N SER A 14 7.35 -38.34 21.45
CA SER A 14 6.79 -37.01 21.20
C SER A 14 7.78 -36.19 20.39
N ILE A 15 7.52 -36.03 19.08
CA ILE A 15 8.22 -35.10 18.21
C ILE A 15 7.80 -33.68 18.61
N GLN A 16 8.68 -32.97 19.31
CA GLN A 16 8.49 -31.54 19.53
C GLN A 16 8.91 -30.78 18.27
N VAL A 17 7.94 -30.41 17.44
CA VAL A 17 8.15 -29.43 16.37
C VAL A 17 8.14 -28.04 17.01
N SER A 18 9.33 -27.53 17.35
CA SER A 18 9.49 -26.12 17.68
C SER A 18 9.43 -25.30 16.39
N SER A 19 8.25 -24.79 16.06
CA SER A 19 8.09 -23.75 15.04
C SER A 19 8.77 -22.47 15.53
N GLN A 20 9.98 -22.19 15.05
CA GLN A 20 10.56 -20.85 15.16
C GLN A 20 9.90 -19.96 14.11
N THR A 21 8.83 -19.27 14.49
CA THR A 21 8.30 -18.15 13.71
C THR A 21 9.26 -16.97 13.85
N THR A 22 10.32 -16.95 13.05
CA THR A 22 10.99 -15.69 12.76
C THR A 22 9.99 -14.84 11.99
N ALA A 23 9.57 -13.71 12.59
CA ALA A 23 8.66 -12.79 11.91
C ALA A 23 9.34 -12.33 10.61
N LYS A 24 8.90 -12.88 9.47
CA LYS A 24 9.43 -12.53 8.15
C LYS A 24 9.26 -11.02 7.98
N LYS A 25 10.37 -10.29 7.76
CA LYS A 25 10.31 -8.85 7.47
C LYS A 25 9.37 -8.62 6.28
N PRO A 26 8.59 -7.52 6.28
CA PRO A 26 7.75 -7.18 5.15
C PRO A 26 8.54 -7.14 3.85
N GLU A 27 7.98 -7.77 2.82
CA GLU A 27 8.53 -7.68 1.47
C GLU A 27 7.98 -6.42 0.80
N TRP A 28 8.85 -5.45 0.59
CA TRP A 28 8.54 -4.22 -0.13
C TRP A 28 8.73 -4.44 -1.63
N TYR A 29 7.83 -3.89 -2.44
CA TYR A 29 7.93 -3.97 -3.89
C TYR A 29 9.11 -3.13 -4.41
N SER A 30 9.28 -1.93 -3.85
CA SER A 30 10.41 -1.07 -4.17
C SER A 30 10.88 -0.29 -2.97
N GLU A 31 12.15 0.08 -3.00
CA GLU A 31 12.81 0.89 -2.00
C GLU A 31 13.78 1.87 -2.69
N SER A 32 13.80 3.11 -2.23
CA SER A 32 14.78 4.10 -2.65
C SER A 32 15.36 4.82 -1.43
N ASN A 33 16.64 5.15 -1.47
CA ASN A 33 17.28 6.02 -0.48
C ASN A 33 17.78 7.30 -1.18
N THR A 34 17.38 8.47 -0.67
CA THR A 34 17.84 9.76 -1.16
C THR A 34 18.09 10.68 0.03
N ASN A 35 19.35 11.08 0.23
CA ASN A 35 19.78 11.97 1.32
C ASN A 35 19.31 11.51 2.71
N GLY A 36 19.35 10.21 2.99
CA GLY A 36 18.91 9.65 4.28
C GLY A 36 17.40 9.56 4.45
N ILE A 37 16.62 9.76 3.37
CA ILE A 37 15.20 9.44 3.35
C ILE A 37 15.02 8.14 2.58
N ILE A 38 14.52 7.11 3.28
CA ILE A 38 14.14 5.84 2.65
C ILE A 38 12.64 5.87 2.37
N ILE A 39 12.26 5.56 1.13
CA ILE A 39 10.86 5.37 0.73
C ILE A 39 10.68 3.92 0.30
N GLN A 40 9.77 3.22 0.97
CA GLN A 40 9.39 1.84 0.69
C GLN A 40 7.93 1.81 0.21
N ASN A 41 7.68 1.08 -0.88
CA ASN A 41 6.34 0.95 -1.46
C ASN A 41 5.90 -0.51 -1.45
N SER A 42 4.63 -0.76 -1.13
CA SER A 42 4.07 -2.11 -1.11
C SER A 42 3.61 -2.57 -2.50
N TYR A 43 3.44 -3.88 -2.66
CA TYR A 43 2.60 -4.41 -3.73
C TYR A 43 1.15 -3.92 -3.61
N PRO A 44 0.37 -3.89 -4.72
CA PRO A 44 -1.06 -3.59 -4.64
C PRO A 44 -1.82 -4.67 -3.88
N LYS A 45 -2.81 -4.26 -3.09
CA LYS A 45 -3.95 -5.12 -2.71
C LYS A 45 -5.23 -4.49 -3.24
N GLY A 46 -6.18 -5.28 -3.71
CA GLY A 46 -7.38 -4.69 -4.27
C GLY A 46 -8.45 -5.70 -4.67
N GLY A 47 -9.45 -5.19 -5.38
CA GLY A 47 -10.63 -5.95 -5.81
C GLY A 47 -11.75 -5.02 -6.28
N PRO A 48 -12.99 -5.52 -6.35
CA PRO A 48 -14.17 -4.70 -6.61
C PRO A 48 -14.30 -3.56 -5.60
N TYR A 49 -14.83 -2.41 -6.05
CA TYR A 49 -15.17 -1.31 -5.17
C TYR A 49 -16.67 -1.24 -4.95
N LEU A 50 -17.08 -1.40 -3.69
CA LEU A 50 -18.47 -1.46 -3.26
C LEU A 50 -18.92 -0.17 -2.54
N GLY A 51 -18.16 0.93 -2.68
CA GLY A 51 -18.53 2.21 -2.07
C GLY A 51 -19.74 2.86 -2.76
N PRO A 52 -20.04 4.14 -2.46
CA PRO A 52 -21.16 4.83 -3.08
C PRO A 52 -20.91 5.00 -4.59
N VAL A 53 -21.50 4.11 -5.39
CA VAL A 53 -21.40 4.06 -6.85
C VAL A 53 -22.76 4.41 -7.44
N SER A 54 -22.94 5.63 -7.94
CA SER A 54 -24.23 6.06 -8.50
C SER A 54 -24.13 6.65 -9.91
N LYS A 55 -22.91 6.93 -10.41
CA LYS A 55 -22.72 7.72 -11.64
C LYS A 55 -21.96 7.01 -12.75
N ASN A 56 -21.00 6.15 -12.42
CA ASN A 56 -20.13 5.49 -13.40
C ASN A 56 -20.30 3.95 -13.35
N TYR A 57 -19.47 3.25 -14.12
CA TYR A 57 -19.54 1.79 -14.29
C TYR A 57 -18.22 1.13 -13.91
N ASN A 58 -18.28 -0.18 -13.65
CA ASN A 58 -17.12 -1.07 -13.51
C ASN A 58 -16.05 -0.57 -12.53
N TYR A 59 -16.50 -0.22 -11.32
CA TYR A 59 -15.62 0.29 -10.27
C TYR A 59 -14.72 -0.80 -9.70
N SER A 60 -13.42 -0.52 -9.61
CA SER A 60 -12.45 -1.34 -8.88
C SER A 60 -11.51 -0.48 -8.07
N ARG A 61 -10.81 -1.11 -7.12
CA ARG A 61 -9.89 -0.44 -6.23
C ARG A 61 -8.56 -1.13 -6.14
N LEU A 62 -7.53 -0.32 -5.91
CA LEU A 62 -6.24 -0.75 -5.41
C LEU A 62 -5.87 0.10 -4.19
N VAL A 63 -5.25 -0.54 -3.21
CA VAL A 63 -4.69 0.06 -2.00
C VAL A 63 -3.22 -0.28 -1.97
N PHE A 64 -2.42 0.76 -1.73
CA PHE A 64 -0.99 0.71 -1.57
C PHE A 64 -0.63 1.27 -0.20
N VAL A 65 0.53 0.85 0.29
CA VAL A 65 1.15 1.38 1.50
C VAL A 65 2.49 1.97 1.09
N THR A 66 2.73 3.20 1.54
CA THR A 66 4.04 3.83 1.46
C THR A 66 4.55 4.05 2.87
N ARG A 67 5.83 3.73 3.07
CA ARG A 67 6.57 4.00 4.30
C ARG A 67 7.71 4.95 3.97
N VAL A 68 7.79 6.05 4.70
CA VAL A 68 8.89 7.02 4.62
C VAL A 68 9.65 6.95 5.93
N VAL A 69 10.94 6.64 5.86
CA VAL A 69 11.85 6.55 7.02
C VAL A 69 12.81 7.72 6.97
N ASN A 70 12.92 8.46 8.07
CA ASN A 70 13.87 9.54 8.22
C ASN A 70 15.14 9.03 8.92
N GLU A 71 16.17 8.69 8.15
CA GLU A 71 17.48 8.29 8.71
C GLU A 71 18.39 9.48 9.02
N THR A 72 17.95 10.72 8.80
CA THR A 72 18.76 11.91 9.09
C THR A 72 18.82 12.23 10.58
N SER A 73 19.60 13.24 10.97
CA SER A 73 19.70 13.75 12.34
C SER A 73 18.70 14.86 12.66
N ALA A 74 17.95 15.36 11.68
CA ALA A 74 16.97 16.44 11.84
C ALA A 74 15.56 15.98 11.45
N PRO A 75 14.49 16.58 12.01
CA PRO A 75 13.13 16.31 11.56
C PRO A 75 12.93 16.69 10.10
N VAL A 76 12.09 15.93 9.39
CA VAL A 76 11.64 16.30 8.04
C VAL A 76 10.13 16.46 8.01
N GLU A 77 9.66 17.38 7.19
CA GLU A 77 8.24 17.63 6.99
C GLU A 77 7.79 16.98 5.68
N LEU A 78 6.92 15.99 5.78
CA LEU A 78 6.32 15.28 4.66
C LEU A 78 4.92 15.84 4.41
N SER A 79 4.68 16.30 3.18
CA SER A 79 3.37 16.76 2.72
C SER A 79 2.99 16.06 1.42
N ILE A 80 1.80 15.46 1.37
CA ILE A 80 1.19 14.84 0.19
C ILE A 80 -0.20 15.44 -0.04
N ASN A 81 -0.55 15.67 -1.29
CA ASN A 81 -1.85 16.16 -1.72
C ASN A 81 -2.25 15.48 -3.03
N PHE A 82 -3.43 14.83 -3.03
CA PHE A 82 -4.09 14.41 -4.26
C PHE A 82 -5.34 15.26 -4.47
N SER A 83 -5.49 15.82 -5.67
CA SER A 83 -6.71 16.53 -6.05
C SER A 83 -7.90 15.56 -6.16
N ALA A 84 -9.11 16.10 -6.19
CA ALA A 84 -10.31 15.30 -6.44
C ALA A 84 -10.48 14.91 -7.91
N ASP A 85 -9.57 15.34 -8.78
CA ASP A 85 -9.70 15.19 -10.21
C ASP A 85 -9.45 13.75 -10.65
N SER A 86 -10.15 13.35 -11.70
CA SER A 86 -9.96 12.04 -12.31
C SER A 86 -8.84 12.10 -13.35
N ILE A 87 -7.96 11.11 -13.32
CA ILE A 87 -6.85 10.95 -14.25
C ILE A 87 -7.29 9.98 -15.34
N ALA A 88 -7.29 10.45 -16.60
CA ALA A 88 -7.59 9.59 -17.74
C ALA A 88 -6.48 8.53 -17.91
N ILE A 89 -6.88 7.28 -18.17
CA ILE A 89 -5.93 6.19 -18.36
C ILE A 89 -5.48 6.14 -19.83
N PRO A 90 -4.17 6.28 -20.12
CA PRO A 90 -3.65 6.16 -21.47
C PRO A 90 -4.06 4.84 -22.13
N GLY A 91 -4.51 4.91 -23.39
CA GLY A 91 -4.94 3.74 -24.15
C GLY A 91 -6.28 3.13 -23.72
N SER A 92 -6.97 3.66 -22.70
CA SER A 92 -8.29 3.19 -22.26
C SER A 92 -9.32 4.34 -22.26
N PRO A 93 -9.95 4.63 -23.41
CA PRO A 93 -10.98 5.67 -23.51
C PRO A 93 -12.08 5.49 -22.46
N ASN A 94 -12.61 6.61 -21.97
CA ASN A 94 -13.69 6.64 -20.96
C ASN A 94 -13.34 5.95 -19.62
N THR A 95 -12.07 5.61 -19.39
CA THR A 95 -11.61 4.95 -18.17
C THR A 95 -10.70 5.88 -17.39
N PHE A 96 -10.98 6.00 -16.11
CA PHE A 96 -10.32 6.96 -15.23
C PHE A 96 -9.88 6.30 -13.94
N VAL A 97 -8.87 6.91 -13.30
CA VAL A 97 -8.52 6.62 -11.92
C VAL A 97 -8.57 7.90 -11.09
N LYS A 98 -9.03 7.77 -9.85
CA LYS A 98 -8.89 8.81 -8.83
C LYS A 98 -8.00 8.30 -7.71
N LEU A 99 -7.02 9.12 -7.32
CA LEU A 99 -6.14 8.85 -6.19
C LEU A 99 -6.60 9.61 -4.95
N PHE A 100 -6.48 8.99 -3.79
CA PHE A 100 -6.70 9.67 -2.51
C PHE A 100 -5.96 8.98 -1.37
N LEU A 101 -5.93 9.68 -0.24
CA LEU A 101 -5.33 9.24 1.02
C LEU A 101 -6.47 8.86 1.99
N PRO A 102 -6.72 7.55 2.22
CA PRO A 102 -7.62 7.10 3.28
C PRO A 102 -7.23 7.70 4.64
N SER A 103 -8.22 8.03 5.47
CA SER A 103 -7.99 8.62 6.79
C SER A 103 -7.57 7.60 7.86
N ASP A 104 -7.69 6.31 7.56
CA ASP A 104 -7.28 5.22 8.45
C ASP A 104 -5.77 5.32 8.74
N THR A 105 -5.36 5.17 10.00
CA THR A 105 -3.94 5.13 10.37
C THR A 105 -3.32 3.81 9.92
N MET A 106 -2.25 3.87 9.11
CA MET A 106 -1.49 2.68 8.71
C MET A 106 -0.42 2.32 9.73
N THR A 107 -0.22 1.02 9.95
CA THR A 107 0.78 0.45 10.87
C THR A 107 1.32 -0.86 10.31
N LEU A 108 2.52 -1.28 10.73
CA LEU A 108 3.19 -2.47 10.17
C LEU A 108 2.41 -3.77 10.40
N ASP A 109 1.70 -3.91 11.51
CA ASP A 109 0.84 -5.06 11.84
C ASP A 109 -0.34 -5.23 10.86
N LYS A 110 -0.70 -4.16 10.12
CA LYS A 110 -1.73 -4.21 9.10
C LYS A 110 -1.24 -4.71 7.74
N LEU A 111 0.08 -4.81 7.52
CA LEU A 111 0.65 -5.29 6.27
C LEU A 111 0.12 -6.67 5.82
N PRO A 112 -0.02 -7.69 6.68
CA PRO A 112 -0.57 -8.98 6.26
C PRO A 112 -2.09 -8.96 6.02
N LEU A 113 -2.82 -7.98 6.59
CA LEU A 113 -4.28 -7.97 6.54
C LEU A 113 -4.82 -7.81 5.11
N PHE A 114 -6.05 -8.29 4.91
CA PHE A 114 -6.77 -8.07 3.66
C PHE A 114 -6.89 -6.57 3.37
N ASN A 115 -6.48 -6.15 2.16
CA ASN A 115 -6.37 -4.73 1.77
C ASN A 115 -5.66 -3.84 2.80
N TYR A 116 -4.67 -4.40 3.49
CA TYR A 116 -3.91 -3.70 4.52
C TYR A 116 -4.76 -3.16 5.69
N GLY A 117 -5.91 -3.78 5.96
CA GLY A 117 -6.79 -3.37 7.06
C GLY A 117 -7.56 -2.06 6.81
N VAL A 118 -7.51 -1.50 5.60
CA VAL A 118 -8.33 -0.33 5.23
C VAL A 118 -9.80 -0.71 5.19
N THR A 119 -10.61 0.07 5.89
CA THR A 119 -12.07 -0.12 5.94
C THR A 119 -12.83 1.05 5.32
N ASN A 120 -12.25 2.25 5.32
CA ASN A 120 -12.92 3.45 4.83
C ASN A 120 -12.34 3.97 3.50
N LEU A 121 -13.04 3.66 2.39
CA LEU A 121 -12.72 4.16 1.05
C LEU A 121 -13.80 5.07 0.46
N LYS A 122 -14.60 5.74 1.30
CA LYS A 122 -15.80 6.48 0.87
C LYS A 122 -15.53 7.90 0.33
N ALA A 123 -14.36 8.49 0.63
CA ALA A 123 -14.08 9.90 0.34
C ALA A 123 -13.48 10.12 -1.07
N LEU A 124 -14.24 9.79 -2.13
CA LEU A 124 -13.75 9.94 -3.51
C LEU A 124 -13.84 11.37 -4.03
N ASP A 125 -14.84 12.16 -3.65
CA ASP A 125 -15.12 13.43 -4.33
C ASP A 125 -14.46 14.65 -3.69
N LYS A 126 -13.49 14.42 -2.81
CA LYS A 126 -12.79 15.49 -2.10
C LYS A 126 -11.28 15.35 -2.26
N PRO A 127 -10.55 16.47 -2.39
CA PRO A 127 -9.10 16.43 -2.30
C PRO A 127 -8.70 15.83 -0.97
N THR A 128 -7.61 15.07 -0.97
CA THR A 128 -7.08 14.48 0.26
C THR A 128 -5.65 14.94 0.47
N ARG A 129 -5.32 15.19 1.74
CA ARG A 129 -4.03 15.72 2.14
C ARG A 129 -3.50 14.94 3.31
N PHE A 130 -2.20 14.75 3.31
CA PHE A 130 -1.45 14.13 4.38
C PHE A 130 -0.28 15.02 4.72
N HIS A 131 -0.11 15.31 5.99
CA HIS A 131 0.99 16.13 6.48
C HIS A 131 1.49 15.56 7.80
N ARG A 132 2.80 15.33 7.88
CA ARG A 132 3.47 14.82 9.08
C ARG A 132 4.88 15.38 9.20
N ILE A 133 5.30 15.60 10.44
CA ILE A 133 6.71 15.78 10.78
C ILE A 133 7.23 14.40 11.20
N ILE A 134 8.29 13.93 10.54
CA ILE A 134 8.96 12.66 10.83
C ILE A 134 10.25 13.01 11.58
N LYS A 135 10.35 12.64 12.85
CA LYS A 135 11.55 12.94 13.65
C LYS A 135 12.74 12.09 13.19
N PRO A 136 13.97 12.43 13.61
CA PRO A 136 15.14 11.60 13.35
C PRO A 136 14.90 10.15 13.79
N LYS A 137 15.24 9.21 12.91
CA LYS A 137 15.13 7.75 13.12
C LYS A 137 13.70 7.22 13.30
N GLU A 138 12.69 8.03 13.01
CA GLU A 138 11.29 7.60 12.95
C GLU A 138 10.87 7.30 11.50
N ASP A 139 9.76 6.59 11.38
CA ASP A 139 9.09 6.33 10.13
C ASP A 139 7.65 6.84 10.14
N CYS A 140 7.08 6.92 8.94
CA CYS A 140 5.71 7.32 8.72
C CYS A 140 5.12 6.42 7.65
N LEU A 141 4.05 5.69 8.01
CA LEU A 141 3.30 4.85 7.08
C LEU A 141 1.96 5.49 6.77
N PHE A 142 1.55 5.42 5.51
CA PHE A 142 0.23 5.87 5.07
C PHE A 142 -0.26 5.06 3.88
N TYR A 143 -1.57 5.09 3.67
CA TYR A 143 -2.21 4.45 2.54
C TYR A 143 -2.28 5.41 1.35
N VAL A 144 -2.21 4.84 0.15
CA VAL A 144 -2.70 5.49 -1.07
C VAL A 144 -3.71 4.55 -1.72
N ALA A 145 -4.89 5.07 -2.05
CA ALA A 145 -5.93 4.31 -2.71
C ALA A 145 -6.19 4.87 -4.11
N GLY A 146 -6.32 3.97 -5.08
CA GLY A 146 -6.73 4.27 -6.45
C GLY A 146 -8.09 3.65 -6.74
N ILE A 147 -9.06 4.45 -7.16
CA ILE A 147 -10.37 3.98 -7.60
C ILE A 147 -10.51 4.18 -9.09
N PHE A 148 -10.69 3.06 -9.77
CA PHE A 148 -10.80 2.97 -11.21
C PHE A 148 -12.27 2.83 -11.58
N TYR A 149 -12.71 3.53 -12.61
CA TYR A 149 -14.09 3.46 -13.10
C TYR A 149 -14.17 3.83 -14.57
N GLN A 150 -15.32 3.57 -15.17
CA GLN A 150 -15.63 3.89 -16.56
C GLN A 150 -16.85 4.81 -16.66
N THR A 151 -16.80 5.84 -17.49
CA THR A 151 -17.94 6.75 -17.71
C THR A 151 -18.97 6.18 -18.69
N VAL A 152 -18.66 5.09 -19.39
CA VAL A 152 -19.56 4.40 -20.33
C VAL A 152 -19.53 2.90 -20.03
N ALA A 153 -20.71 2.26 -19.94
CA ALA A 153 -20.83 0.85 -19.55
C ALA A 153 -20.13 -0.13 -20.51
N THR A 154 -20.07 0.21 -21.79
CA THR A 154 -19.47 -0.62 -22.85
C THR A 154 -17.99 -0.31 -23.10
N ALA A 155 -17.37 0.54 -22.29
CA ALA A 155 -15.97 0.91 -22.47
C ALA A 155 -15.06 -0.33 -22.38
N GLN A 156 -14.24 -0.53 -23.40
CA GLN A 156 -13.29 -1.63 -23.44
C GLN A 156 -12.14 -1.34 -22.48
N ASN A 157 -11.80 -2.33 -21.66
CA ASN A 157 -10.59 -2.27 -20.85
C ASN A 157 -9.43 -2.78 -21.67
N GLN A 158 -8.37 -1.98 -21.78
CA GLN A 158 -7.08 -2.60 -21.99
C GLN A 158 -6.66 -3.35 -20.74
N ASN A 159 -5.79 -4.34 -20.91
CA ASN A 159 -5.28 -5.13 -19.81
C ASN A 159 -4.65 -4.16 -18.80
N ARG A 160 -5.30 -3.99 -17.64
CA ARG A 160 -4.94 -2.95 -16.68
C ARG A 160 -3.60 -3.26 -15.99
N GLY A 161 -2.98 -4.42 -16.26
CA GLY A 161 -1.66 -4.79 -15.76
C GLY A 161 -1.62 -5.00 -14.25
N GLY A 162 -0.50 -5.53 -13.77
CA GLY A 162 -0.21 -5.62 -12.33
C GLY A 162 0.22 -4.27 -11.79
N ASN A 163 -0.69 -3.28 -11.72
CA ASN A 163 -0.41 -1.90 -11.31
C ASN A 163 0.50 -1.85 -10.07
N ARG A 164 1.75 -1.45 -10.27
CA ARG A 164 2.69 -1.13 -9.21
C ARG A 164 2.67 0.36 -9.04
N ALA A 165 2.71 0.82 -7.79
CA ALA A 165 2.71 2.23 -7.51
C ALA A 165 3.87 2.59 -6.59
N GLU A 166 4.41 3.78 -6.80
CA GLU A 166 5.60 4.26 -6.12
C GLU A 166 5.47 5.73 -5.79
N LEU A 167 5.82 6.08 -4.56
CA LEU A 167 6.21 7.45 -4.23
C LEU A 167 7.71 7.60 -4.53
N VAL A 168 8.06 8.62 -5.31
CA VAL A 168 9.43 8.91 -5.72
C VAL A 168 9.82 10.31 -5.27
N LEU A 169 10.97 10.42 -4.60
CA LEU A 169 11.57 11.69 -4.21
C LEU A 169 12.59 12.14 -5.25
N GLN A 170 12.45 13.38 -5.73
CA GLN A 170 13.41 14.04 -6.61
C GLN A 170 13.73 15.43 -6.05
N GLY A 171 14.94 15.58 -5.50
CA GLY A 171 15.29 16.74 -4.69
C GLY A 171 14.40 16.81 -3.45
N GLN A 172 13.54 17.83 -3.36
CA GLN A 172 12.53 17.97 -2.30
C GLN A 172 11.12 17.64 -2.79
N LYS A 173 10.91 17.39 -4.09
CA LYS A 173 9.58 17.18 -4.67
C LYS A 173 9.22 15.71 -4.72
N LEU A 174 7.95 15.40 -4.47
CA LEU A 174 7.41 14.05 -4.48
C LEU A 174 6.51 13.83 -5.69
N PHE A 175 6.72 12.71 -6.35
CA PHE A 175 5.95 12.26 -7.49
C PHE A 175 5.35 10.89 -7.21
N TYR A 176 4.07 10.73 -7.51
CA TYR A 176 3.41 9.44 -7.47
C TYR A 176 3.38 8.83 -8.87
N ARG A 177 3.77 7.56 -8.97
CA ARG A 177 3.79 6.80 -10.23
C ARG A 177 2.91 5.59 -10.06
N MET A 178 2.17 5.23 -11.10
CA MET A 178 1.41 4.00 -11.19
C MET A 178 1.33 3.55 -12.65
N PRO A 179 2.43 3.04 -13.22
CA PRO A 179 2.46 2.67 -14.64
C PRO A 179 1.55 1.47 -14.95
N PRO A 180 0.95 1.40 -16.16
CA PRO A 180 1.05 2.40 -17.23
C PRO A 180 0.13 3.62 -17.06
N GLN A 181 -0.73 3.67 -16.04
CA GLN A 181 -1.79 4.68 -15.94
C GLN A 181 -1.26 6.08 -15.58
N ILE A 182 -0.25 6.16 -14.73
CA ILE A 182 0.32 7.41 -14.23
C ILE A 182 1.83 7.29 -14.34
N ALA A 183 2.41 7.96 -15.35
CA ALA A 183 3.86 7.96 -15.56
C ALA A 183 4.59 8.71 -14.43
N SER A 184 4.06 9.89 -14.05
CA SER A 184 4.52 10.73 -12.96
C SER A 184 3.48 11.80 -12.63
N LEU A 185 3.05 11.87 -11.38
CA LEU A 185 2.11 12.86 -10.88
C LEU A 185 2.75 13.64 -9.72
N PRO A 186 3.01 14.96 -9.86
CA PRO A 186 3.44 15.78 -8.74
C PRO A 186 2.41 15.71 -7.62
N CYS A 187 2.83 15.33 -6.42
CA CYS A 187 1.90 15.03 -5.33
C CYS A 187 2.31 15.61 -3.98
N GLY A 188 3.49 16.25 -3.87
CA GLY A 188 3.92 16.75 -2.58
C GLY A 188 5.39 17.10 -2.51
N GLU A 189 5.90 17.14 -1.29
CA GLU A 189 7.30 17.43 -0.99
C GLU A 189 7.75 16.89 0.36
N ILE A 190 9.06 16.79 0.51
CA ILE A 190 9.76 16.61 1.78
C ILE A 190 10.65 17.82 2.00
N VAL A 191 10.40 18.55 3.08
CA VAL A 191 11.19 19.72 3.49
C VAL A 191 12.09 19.32 4.64
N PHE A 192 13.40 19.47 4.45
CA PHE A 192 14.40 19.25 5.48
C PHE A 192 14.39 20.45 6.43
N LYS A 193 14.06 20.24 7.72
CA LYS A 193 14.24 21.28 8.72
C LYS A 193 15.74 21.39 9.03
N LYS A 194 16.23 22.62 9.11
CA LYS A 194 17.59 22.92 9.57
C LYS A 194 17.62 22.96 11.09
#